data_AF-A0A2I4HTE7-F1
#
_entry.id   AF-A0A2I4HTE7-F1
#
_cell.length_a   1.000
_cell.length_b   1.000
_cell.length_c   1.000
_cell.angle_alpha   90.00
_cell.angle_beta   90.00
_cell.angle_gamma   90.00
#
_symmetry.space_group_name_H-M   'P 1'
#
loop_
_entity.id
_entity.type
_entity.pdbx_description
1 polymer ?
#
loop_
_entity_poly.entity_id
_entity_poly.type
_entity_poly.pdbx_seq_one_letter_code
_entity_poly.pdbx_strand_id
1 'polypeptide(L)'
;MVEAVGLTTSQDVWVALERPFSHPSKTREIRLKDRLHLMKKGTISVADYSWAFKPLCDQLMAIGRPVDDVDKSHCQTKYARDIFVRTQLLYCKPVATLIVVAQRISSDVSSFVDVTLHRSLVRALQYLTITRPDITHSVNSVSQYLHAPTNDHFQVVEHIIRYVKGTLHFDLTMTTSSFTGIVAYSNVDWAGCLNTHPSTSCYSIYLGENLVSWSAKKQPTVSRFNCESKYRALGLVAAEIL
;
A
#
# COMPACT_ATOMS: atom_id res chain seq x y z
N MET A 1 2.85 6.78 44.44
CA MET A 1 1.83 6.21 45.34
C MET A 1 0.85 7.34 45.60
N VAL A 2 -0.38 7.25 45.08
CA VAL A 2 -1.40 8.29 45.27
C VAL A 2 -2.28 7.80 46.41
N GLU A 3 -2.26 8.50 47.55
CA GLU A 3 -3.14 8.21 48.69
C GLU A 3 -4.39 9.09 48.59
N ALA A 4 -5.56 8.45 48.51
CA ALA A 4 -6.86 9.12 48.56
C ALA A 4 -7.36 9.14 50.01
N VAL A 5 -6.87 10.09 50.82
CA VAL A 5 -7.29 10.25 52.22
C VAL A 5 -8.34 11.35 52.32
N GLY A 6 -9.49 11.04 52.91
CA GLY A 6 -10.53 12.03 53.25
C GLY A 6 -11.71 12.14 52.28
N LEU A 7 -11.90 11.20 51.36
CA LEU A 7 -13.05 11.17 50.44
C LEU A 7 -14.16 10.28 51.01
N THR A 8 -15.37 10.82 51.14
CA THR A 8 -16.53 10.16 51.77
C THR A 8 -17.34 9.31 50.81
N THR A 9 -17.14 9.50 49.50
CA THR A 9 -18.00 8.97 48.46
C THR A 9 -17.18 8.20 47.44
N SER A 10 -17.64 7.01 47.06
CA SER A 10 -16.97 6.13 46.10
C SER A 10 -16.77 6.79 44.73
N GLN A 11 -17.70 7.67 44.32
CA GLN A 11 -17.58 8.47 43.11
C GLN A 11 -16.40 9.45 43.17
N ASP A 12 -16.19 10.11 44.31
CA ASP A 12 -15.09 11.09 44.47
C ASP A 12 -13.74 10.39 44.51
N VAL A 13 -13.66 9.22 45.15
CA VAL A 13 -12.48 8.35 45.08
C VAL A 13 -12.21 7.97 43.63
N TRP A 14 -13.25 7.65 42.86
CA TRP A 14 -13.06 7.24 41.48
C TRP A 14 -12.55 8.38 40.60
N VAL A 15 -13.14 9.57 40.71
CA VAL A 15 -12.69 10.78 39.98
C VAL A 15 -11.27 11.22 40.40
N ALA A 16 -10.94 11.10 41.69
CA ALA A 16 -9.62 11.44 42.21
C ALA A 16 -8.52 10.49 41.74
N LEU A 17 -8.82 9.20 41.58
CA LEU A 17 -7.93 8.21 40.97
C LEU A 17 -7.92 8.28 39.45
N GLU A 18 -9.04 8.64 38.82
CA GLU A 18 -9.13 8.78 37.38
C GLU A 18 -8.17 9.87 36.89
N ARG A 19 -8.14 11.07 37.49
CA ARG A 19 -7.23 12.17 37.08
C ARG A 19 -5.74 11.79 36.89
N PRO A 20 -5.06 11.13 37.86
CA PRO A 20 -3.66 10.73 37.72
C PRO A 20 -3.43 9.55 36.76
N PHE A 21 -4.41 8.66 36.57
CA PHE A 21 -4.28 7.51 35.66
C PHE A 21 -4.80 7.77 34.24
N SER A 22 -5.70 8.75 34.08
CA SER A 22 -6.32 9.14 32.82
C SER A 22 -5.56 10.24 32.08
N HIS A 23 -4.65 10.98 32.74
CA HIS A 23 -3.81 11.95 32.02
C HIS A 23 -2.92 11.20 31.01
N PRO A 24 -3.20 11.30 29.70
CA PRO A 24 -2.31 10.73 28.73
C PRO A 24 -1.05 11.58 28.73
N SER A 25 0.08 11.00 29.14
CA SER A 25 1.34 11.72 28.98
C SER A 25 1.53 11.96 27.48
N LYS A 26 1.86 13.20 27.10
CA LYS A 26 2.20 13.55 25.70
C LYS A 26 3.25 12.57 25.14
N THR A 27 4.14 12.08 25.99
CA THR A 27 5.12 11.04 25.68
C THR A 27 4.49 9.69 25.30
N ARG A 28 3.43 9.26 26.00
CA ARG A 28 2.69 8.03 25.66
C ARG A 28 1.92 8.18 24.35
N GLU A 29 1.31 9.36 24.13
CA GLU A 29 0.66 9.71 22.85
C GLU A 29 1.66 9.65 21.68
N ILE A 30 2.80 10.34 21.79
CA ILE A 30 3.86 10.37 20.77
C ILE A 30 4.40 8.95 20.52
N ARG A 31 4.69 8.18 21.57
CA ARG A 31 5.20 6.81 21.44
C ARG A 31 4.22 5.88 20.71
N LEU A 32 2.92 6.01 20.97
CA LEU A 32 1.90 5.21 20.30
C LEU A 32 1.74 5.62 18.83
N LYS A 33 1.75 6.93 18.53
CA LYS A 33 1.77 7.44 17.16
C LYS A 33 3.02 6.99 16.39
N ASP A 34 4.19 7.08 17.00
CA ASP A 34 5.45 6.62 16.41
C ASP A 34 5.39 5.12 16.11
N ARG A 35 4.88 4.29 17.03
CA ARG A 35 4.70 2.85 16.78
C ARG A 35 3.74 2.58 15.63
N LEU A 36 2.67 3.36 15.52
CA LEU A 36 1.70 3.24 14.41
C LEU A 36 2.34 3.62 13.08
N HIS A 37 3.10 4.72 13.02
CA HIS A 37 3.79 5.18 11.80
C HIS A 37 4.96 4.28 11.39
N LEU A 38 5.65 3.65 12.34
CA LEU A 38 6.74 2.71 12.05
C LEU A 38 6.25 1.29 11.73
N MET A 39 4.97 0.96 11.99
CA MET A 39 4.43 -0.36 11.70
C MET A 39 4.37 -0.62 10.19
N LYS A 40 5.16 -1.59 9.75
CA LYS A 40 5.12 -2.13 8.39
C LYS A 40 4.84 -3.63 8.46
N LYS A 41 3.99 -4.15 7.57
CA LYS A 41 3.72 -5.60 7.48
C LYS A 41 5.00 -6.40 7.22
N GLY A 42 5.89 -5.96 6.32
CA GLY A 42 7.11 -6.71 6.03
C GLY A 42 6.83 -8.18 5.69
N THR A 43 7.35 -9.10 6.50
CA THR A 43 7.19 -10.57 6.37
C THR A 43 6.14 -11.19 7.30
N ILE A 44 5.49 -10.41 8.18
CA ILE A 44 4.46 -10.96 9.08
C ILE A 44 3.14 -11.18 8.32
N SER A 45 2.35 -12.15 8.78
CA SER A 45 1.05 -12.45 8.18
C SER A 45 0.08 -11.27 8.33
N VAL A 46 -0.94 -11.22 7.48
CA VAL A 46 -2.01 -10.21 7.51
C VAL A 46 -2.74 -10.24 8.86
N ALA A 47 -2.96 -11.44 9.40
CA ALA A 47 -3.59 -11.65 10.69
C ALA A 47 -2.73 -11.10 11.83
N ASP A 48 -1.42 -11.39 11.84
CA ASP A 48 -0.50 -10.91 12.87
C ASP A 48 -0.34 -9.38 12.84
N TYR A 49 -0.29 -8.80 11.63
CA TYR A 49 -0.28 -7.35 11.46
C TYR A 49 -1.55 -6.71 12.04
N SER A 50 -2.73 -7.30 11.76
CA SER A 50 -4.00 -6.84 12.33
C SER A 50 -4.04 -6.97 13.85
N TRP A 51 -3.54 -8.09 14.40
CA TRP A 51 -3.44 -8.31 15.85
C TRP A 51 -2.49 -7.33 16.55
N ALA A 52 -1.46 -6.84 15.86
CA ALA A 52 -0.57 -5.80 16.37
C ALA A 52 -1.15 -4.38 16.20
N PHE A 53 -1.92 -4.14 15.14
CA PHE A 53 -2.45 -2.82 14.78
C PHE A 53 -3.67 -2.43 15.61
N LYS A 54 -4.64 -3.35 15.77
CA LYS A 54 -5.90 -3.10 16.48
C LYS A 54 -5.69 -2.59 17.92
N PRO A 55 -4.81 -3.19 18.74
CA PRO A 55 -4.58 -2.72 20.11
C PRO A 55 -3.95 -1.32 20.18
N LEU A 56 -3.18 -0.91 19.18
CA LEU A 56 -2.59 0.45 19.14
C LEU A 56 -3.66 1.49 18.82
N CYS A 57 -4.58 1.19 17.90
CA CYS A 57 -5.72 2.04 17.61
C CYS A 57 -6.65 2.16 18.81
N ASP A 58 -6.94 1.04 19.48
CA ASP A 58 -7.78 1.01 20.68
C ASP A 58 -7.13 1.78 21.84
N GLN A 59 -5.81 1.69 22.00
CA GLN A 59 -5.06 2.45 23.01
C GLN A 59 -5.04 3.97 22.73
N LEU A 60 -4.96 4.38 21.46
CA LEU A 60 -5.06 5.79 21.06
C LEU A 60 -6.49 6.33 21.24
N MET A 61 -7.51 5.51 20.95
CA MET A 61 -8.92 5.83 21.21
C MET A 61 -9.19 5.98 22.72
N ALA A 62 -8.67 5.07 23.56
CA ALA A 62 -8.80 5.12 25.02
C ALA A 62 -8.11 6.35 25.66
N ILE A 63 -7.16 6.96 24.96
CA ILE A 63 -6.46 8.19 25.37
C ILE A 63 -7.26 9.46 25.02
N GLY A 64 -8.40 9.34 24.35
CA GLY A 64 -9.22 10.48 23.93
C GLY A 64 -8.60 11.27 22.76
N ARG A 65 -7.61 10.68 22.09
CA ARG A 65 -6.96 11.20 20.87
C ARG A 65 -7.18 10.17 19.76
N PRO A 66 -8.42 10.08 19.21
CA PRO A 66 -8.65 9.20 18.08
C PRO A 66 -7.65 9.56 16.98
N VAL A 67 -7.03 8.55 16.38
CA VAL A 67 -6.15 8.76 15.23
C VAL A 67 -6.98 9.44 14.16
N ASP A 68 -6.58 10.63 13.74
CA ASP A 68 -7.25 11.38 12.67
C ASP A 68 -7.22 10.54 11.39
N ASP A 69 -8.24 10.60 10.54
CA ASP A 69 -8.27 9.76 9.32
C ASP A 69 -7.08 10.05 8.39
N VAL A 70 -6.48 11.25 8.51
CA VAL A 70 -5.23 11.65 7.85
C VAL A 70 -4.00 10.96 8.47
N ASP A 71 -3.97 10.73 9.79
CA ASP A 71 -2.90 10.02 10.51
C ASP A 71 -3.03 8.49 10.36
N LYS A 72 -4.24 7.97 10.08
CA LYS A 72 -4.48 6.57 9.68
C LYS A 72 -4.12 6.32 8.21
N SER A 73 -3.89 7.38 7.45
CA SER A 73 -3.51 7.35 6.04
C SER A 73 -2.00 7.24 5.91
N HIS A 74 -1.50 6.18 5.29
CA HIS A 74 -0.06 5.98 5.09
C HIS A 74 0.46 6.91 3.96
N CYS A 75 0.45 8.21 4.21
CA CYS A 75 0.63 9.23 3.17
C CYS A 75 2.07 9.35 2.66
N GLN A 76 2.40 8.59 1.62
CA GLN A 76 3.63 8.78 0.83
C GLN A 76 3.56 10.01 -0.11
N THR A 77 2.59 10.92 0.08
CA THR A 77 2.43 12.13 -0.75
C THR A 77 3.69 12.98 -0.81
N LYS A 78 4.46 13.05 0.30
CA LYS A 78 5.76 13.75 0.33
C LYS A 78 6.78 13.07 -0.59
N TYR A 79 6.88 11.74 -0.51
CA TYR A 79 7.78 10.96 -1.36
C TYR A 79 7.40 11.06 -2.84
N ALA A 80 6.11 11.02 -3.16
CA ALA A 80 5.61 11.21 -4.52
C ALA A 80 6.00 12.60 -5.07
N ARG A 81 5.90 13.66 -4.25
CA ARG A 81 6.34 15.01 -4.63
C ARG A 81 7.84 15.08 -4.90
N ASP A 82 8.65 14.45 -4.07
CA ASP A 82 10.11 14.41 -4.26
C ASP A 82 10.48 13.69 -5.58
N ILE A 83 9.74 12.65 -5.98
CA ILE A 83 9.90 12.00 -7.29
C ILE A 83 9.66 12.99 -8.43
N PHE A 84 8.63 13.84 -8.34
CA PHE A 84 8.34 14.83 -9.39
C PHE A 84 9.43 15.90 -9.50
N VAL A 85 9.96 16.35 -8.36
CA VAL A 85 11.08 17.31 -8.33
C VAL A 85 12.31 16.70 -9.01
N ARG A 86 12.62 15.43 -8.71
CA ARG A 86 13.78 14.72 -9.29
C ARG A 86 13.64 14.42 -10.78
N THR A 87 12.42 14.24 -11.27
CA THR A 87 12.13 13.89 -12.68
C THR A 87 12.01 15.11 -13.59
N GLN A 88 12.02 16.33 -13.05
CA GLN A 88 11.64 17.56 -13.77
C GLN A 88 10.22 17.52 -14.39
N LEU A 89 9.40 16.51 -14.06
CA LEU A 89 8.03 16.34 -14.56
C LEU A 89 6.99 17.13 -13.73
N LEU A 90 7.44 18.10 -12.93
CA LEU A 90 6.60 18.98 -12.12
C LEU A 90 5.55 19.73 -12.95
N TYR A 91 5.82 20.00 -14.24
CA TYR A 91 4.93 20.76 -15.13
C TYR A 91 4.10 19.88 -16.09
N CYS A 92 4.24 18.55 -16.03
CA CYS A 92 3.51 17.67 -16.94
C CYS A 92 2.02 17.58 -16.60
N LYS A 93 1.16 17.51 -17.63
CA LYS A 93 -0.29 17.37 -17.45
C LYS A 93 -0.61 16.00 -16.80
N PRO A 94 -1.49 15.94 -15.78
CA PRO A 94 -1.90 14.68 -15.18
C PRO A 94 -2.71 13.86 -16.18
N VAL A 95 -2.65 12.53 -16.02
CA VAL A 95 -3.43 11.58 -16.83
C VAL A 95 -4.34 10.79 -15.90
N ALA A 96 -5.63 10.66 -16.24
CA ALA A 96 -6.61 10.00 -15.36
C ALA A 96 -6.61 8.47 -15.49
N THR A 97 -6.09 7.92 -16.59
CA THR A 97 -6.13 6.49 -16.88
C THR A 97 -4.78 5.84 -16.67
N LEU A 98 -4.77 4.75 -15.90
CA LEU A 98 -3.62 3.86 -15.83
C LEU A 98 -3.46 3.15 -17.18
N ILE A 99 -2.22 3.03 -17.65
CA ILE A 99 -1.95 2.36 -18.92
C ILE A 99 -2.20 0.85 -18.79
N VAL A 100 -3.04 0.30 -19.66
CA VAL A 100 -3.21 -1.16 -19.80
C VAL A 100 -2.01 -1.68 -20.59
N VAL A 101 -1.06 -2.30 -19.92
CA VAL A 101 0.23 -2.75 -20.50
C VAL A 101 0.06 -3.87 -21.56
N ALA A 102 -1.17 -4.32 -21.82
CA ALA A 102 -1.46 -5.41 -22.75
C ALA A 102 -1.23 -5.08 -24.23
N GLN A 103 -1.01 -3.82 -24.62
CA GLN A 103 -0.92 -3.46 -26.04
C GLN A 103 0.22 -2.51 -26.37
N ARG A 104 1.08 -2.98 -27.29
CA ARG A 104 2.03 -2.21 -28.12
C ARG A 104 3.33 -1.74 -27.47
N ILE A 105 4.15 -2.69 -27.03
CA ILE A 105 5.59 -2.45 -27.09
C ILE A 105 6.04 -3.04 -28.43
N SER A 106 6.18 -2.19 -29.45
CA SER A 106 6.88 -2.57 -30.66
C SER A 106 8.29 -2.99 -30.27
N SER A 107 8.75 -4.11 -30.83
CA SER A 107 10.15 -4.53 -30.77
C SER A 107 11.01 -3.61 -31.63
N ASP A 108 10.91 -2.29 -31.44
CA ASP A 108 11.67 -1.31 -32.19
C ASP A 108 12.98 -1.04 -31.46
N VAL A 109 14.08 -1.12 -32.22
CA VAL A 109 15.44 -1.36 -31.73
C VAL A 109 16.10 -0.09 -31.17
N SER A 110 15.34 0.98 -30.90
CA SER A 110 15.91 2.21 -30.35
C SER A 110 16.23 2.06 -28.86
N SER A 111 17.52 1.88 -28.57
CA SER A 111 18.05 1.88 -27.20
C SER A 111 17.81 3.22 -26.52
N PHE A 112 17.27 3.20 -25.30
CA PHE A 112 17.13 4.42 -24.50
C PHE A 112 18.51 4.96 -24.08
N VAL A 113 18.69 6.28 -24.19
CA VAL A 113 19.99 6.94 -24.00
C VAL A 113 20.47 6.89 -22.54
N ASP A 114 19.56 7.01 -21.57
CA ASP A 114 19.93 7.04 -20.13
C ASP A 114 19.31 5.91 -19.32
N VAL A 115 19.91 4.73 -19.42
CA VAL A 115 19.49 3.53 -18.66
C VAL A 115 19.50 3.77 -17.15
N THR A 116 20.38 4.64 -16.65
CA THR A 116 20.51 4.90 -15.21
C THR A 116 19.33 5.68 -14.65
N LEU A 117 18.87 6.68 -15.40
CA LEU A 117 17.67 7.45 -15.08
C LEU A 117 16.44 6.54 -15.08
N HIS A 118 16.25 5.72 -16.12
CA HIS A 118 15.13 4.78 -16.19
C HIS A 118 15.09 3.85 -14.96
N ARG A 119 16.23 3.24 -14.60
CA ARG A 119 16.33 2.37 -13.41
C ARG A 119 16.02 3.11 -12.11
N SER A 120 16.50 4.34 -11.96
CA SER A 120 16.24 5.16 -10.77
C SER A 120 14.74 5.45 -10.60
N LEU A 121 14.05 5.77 -11.70
CA LEU A 121 12.61 6.04 -11.68
C LEU A 121 11.78 4.80 -11.38
N VAL A 122 12.09 3.67 -12.01
CA VAL A 122 11.37 2.41 -11.74
C VAL A 122 11.54 2.00 -10.28
N ARG A 123 12.74 2.18 -9.69
CA ARG A 123 12.97 1.92 -8.26
C ARG A 123 12.15 2.84 -7.36
N ALA A 124 12.02 4.11 -7.73
CA ALA A 124 11.19 5.04 -6.98
C ALA A 124 9.69 4.67 -7.07
N LEU A 125 9.22 4.26 -8.25
CA LEU A 125 7.86 3.76 -8.43
C LEU A 125 7.59 2.46 -7.66
N GLN A 126 8.56 1.55 -7.59
CA GLN A 126 8.47 0.33 -6.79
C GLN A 126 8.32 0.61 -5.29
N TYR A 127 8.86 1.73 -4.79
CA TYR A 127 8.60 2.12 -3.41
C TYR A 127 7.15 2.61 -3.23
N LEU A 128 6.63 3.32 -4.23
CA LEU A 128 5.26 3.84 -4.21
C LEU A 128 4.21 2.73 -4.20
N THR A 129 4.47 1.56 -4.80
CA THR A 129 3.54 0.42 -4.80
C THR A 129 3.20 -0.11 -3.40
N ILE A 130 3.99 0.24 -2.38
CA ILE A 130 3.73 -0.08 -0.96
C ILE A 130 2.47 0.63 -0.44
N THR A 131 2.09 1.76 -1.03
CA THR A 131 0.89 2.52 -0.64
C THR A 131 -0.12 2.66 -1.78
N ARG A 132 0.28 2.26 -2.99
CA ARG A 132 -0.49 2.46 -4.21
C ARG A 132 -0.69 1.12 -4.94
N PRO A 133 -1.67 0.30 -4.49
CA PRO A 133 -1.96 -0.99 -5.10
C PRO A 133 -2.35 -0.86 -6.58
N ASP A 134 -3.00 0.25 -6.94
CA ASP A 134 -3.51 0.56 -8.28
C ASP A 134 -2.41 0.58 -9.36
N ILE A 135 -1.20 1.03 -9.03
CA ILE A 135 -0.09 1.10 -10.00
C ILE A 135 0.79 -0.16 -10.04
N THR A 136 0.57 -1.11 -9.12
CA THR A 136 1.48 -2.26 -8.89
C THR A 136 1.70 -3.09 -10.15
N HIS A 137 0.63 -3.34 -10.91
CA HIS A 137 0.70 -4.13 -12.14
C HIS A 137 1.54 -3.43 -13.23
N SER A 138 1.29 -2.14 -13.46
CA SER A 138 2.04 -1.37 -14.47
C SER A 138 3.52 -1.25 -14.10
N VAL A 139 3.84 -1.00 -12.82
CA VAL A 139 5.23 -0.91 -12.34
C VAL A 139 5.96 -2.25 -12.49
N ASN A 140 5.30 -3.36 -12.16
CA ASN A 140 5.87 -4.70 -12.32
C ASN A 140 6.03 -5.12 -13.79
N SER A 141 5.29 -4.49 -14.70
CA SER A 141 5.47 -4.70 -16.12
C SER A 141 6.72 -3.98 -16.63
N VAL A 142 6.91 -2.72 -16.26
CA VAL A 142 8.08 -1.94 -16.71
C VAL A 142 9.39 -2.38 -16.04
N SER A 143 9.33 -2.92 -14.82
CA SER A 143 10.51 -3.44 -14.11
C SER A 143 11.19 -4.63 -14.82
N GLN A 144 10.52 -5.26 -15.79
CA GLN A 144 11.11 -6.32 -16.60
C GLN A 144 12.17 -5.79 -17.57
N TYR A 145 12.07 -4.51 -17.95
CA TYR A 145 12.93 -3.88 -18.96
C TYR A 145 14.03 -3.01 -18.35
N LEU A 146 14.50 -3.34 -17.14
CA LEU A 146 15.56 -2.60 -16.46
C LEU A 146 16.94 -2.76 -17.14
N HIS A 147 17.20 -3.91 -17.75
CA HIS A 147 18.51 -4.19 -18.36
C HIS A 147 18.70 -3.49 -19.71
N ALA A 148 17.65 -3.42 -20.52
CA ALA A 148 17.64 -2.79 -21.84
C ALA A 148 16.31 -2.05 -22.08
N PRO A 149 16.15 -0.83 -21.53
CA PRO A 149 14.97 -0.01 -21.79
C PRO A 149 14.97 0.56 -23.22
N THR A 150 13.77 0.69 -23.79
CA THR A 150 13.52 1.36 -25.08
C THR A 150 12.80 2.68 -24.81
N ASN A 151 12.74 3.56 -25.82
CA ASN A 151 11.96 4.81 -25.71
C ASN A 151 10.48 4.54 -25.38
N ASP A 152 9.89 3.48 -25.93
CA ASP A 152 8.52 3.07 -25.63
C ASP A 152 8.36 2.72 -24.15
N HIS A 153 9.29 1.93 -23.58
CA HIS A 153 9.27 1.63 -22.14
C HIS A 153 9.36 2.89 -21.28
N PHE A 154 10.18 3.85 -21.68
CA PHE A 154 10.30 5.12 -20.96
C PHE A 154 9.01 5.95 -21.01
N GLN A 155 8.31 5.98 -22.15
CA GLN A 155 7.00 6.64 -22.25
C GLN A 155 5.97 6.02 -21.30
N VAL A 156 6.00 4.69 -21.11
CA VAL A 156 5.14 4.01 -20.12
C VAL A 156 5.48 4.47 -18.70
N VAL A 157 6.76 4.61 -18.34
CA VAL A 157 7.18 5.15 -17.03
C VAL A 157 6.66 6.56 -16.84
N GLU A 158 6.82 7.44 -17.83
CA GLU A 158 6.31 8.81 -17.76
C GLU A 158 4.79 8.84 -17.59
N HIS A 159 4.06 7.96 -18.27
CA HIS A 159 2.61 7.86 -18.13
C HIS A 159 2.21 7.47 -16.70
N ILE A 160 2.89 6.47 -16.10
CA ILE A 160 2.66 6.07 -14.71
C ILE A 160 2.91 7.26 -13.77
N ILE A 161 4.00 8.00 -13.95
CA ILE A 161 4.33 9.17 -13.13
C ILE A 161 3.25 10.27 -13.28
N ARG A 162 2.78 10.54 -14.50
CA ARG A 162 1.68 11.51 -14.75
C ARG A 162 0.36 11.06 -14.13
N TYR A 163 0.09 9.76 -14.10
CA TYR A 163 -1.07 9.21 -13.43
C TYR A 163 -1.00 9.39 -11.91
N VAL A 164 0.15 9.06 -11.29
CA VAL A 164 0.39 9.30 -9.86
C VAL A 164 0.20 10.78 -9.50
N LYS A 165 0.63 11.69 -10.38
CA LYS A 165 0.43 13.13 -10.20
C LYS A 165 -1.06 13.52 -10.17
N GLY A 166 -1.88 12.97 -11.07
CA GLY A 166 -3.32 13.22 -11.10
C GLY A 166 -4.07 12.67 -9.89
N THR A 167 -3.50 11.64 -9.26
CA THR A 167 -4.13 10.87 -8.18
C THR A 167 -3.41 11.05 -6.85
N LEU A 168 -2.69 12.14 -6.62
CA LEU A 168 -1.91 12.36 -5.38
C LEU A 168 -2.72 12.31 -4.08
N HIS A 169 -4.04 12.50 -4.18
CA HIS A 169 -5.00 12.47 -3.08
C HIS A 169 -5.51 11.05 -2.78
N PHE A 170 -5.24 10.07 -3.65
CA PHE A 170 -5.54 8.67 -3.38
C PHE A 170 -4.51 8.11 -2.42
N ASP A 171 -4.97 7.72 -1.24
CA ASP A 171 -4.15 7.16 -0.18
C ASP A 171 -4.90 6.01 0.52
N LEU A 172 -4.15 5.16 1.22
CA LEU A 172 -4.71 4.04 1.97
C LEU A 172 -5.16 4.51 3.34
N THR A 173 -6.44 4.83 3.46
CA THR A 173 -7.07 5.14 4.74
C THR A 173 -7.54 3.86 5.41
N MET A 174 -7.03 3.57 6.62
CA MET A 174 -7.60 2.52 7.45
C MET A 174 -8.74 3.10 8.31
N THR A 175 -9.98 2.65 8.09
CA THR A 175 -11.15 3.03 8.89
C THR A 175 -11.44 1.99 9.96
N THR A 176 -11.96 2.43 11.10
CA THR A 176 -12.49 1.50 12.10
C THR A 176 -13.82 0.96 11.59
N SER A 177 -13.85 -0.30 11.15
CA SER A 177 -15.07 -0.97 10.68
C SER A 177 -15.63 -1.89 11.77
N SER A 178 -16.96 -1.91 11.90
CA SER A 178 -17.69 -2.87 12.74
C SER A 178 -17.66 -4.29 12.15
N PHE A 179 -17.31 -4.43 10.88
CA PHE A 179 -17.16 -5.71 10.20
C PHE A 179 -15.68 -6.14 10.20
N THR A 180 -15.39 -7.31 10.77
CA THR A 180 -14.03 -7.87 10.85
C THR A 180 -13.84 -9.08 9.93
N GLY A 181 -14.69 -9.26 8.92
CA GLY A 181 -14.56 -10.35 7.96
C GLY A 181 -13.40 -10.14 7.00
N ILE A 182 -12.77 -11.22 6.57
CA ILE A 182 -11.74 -11.20 5.52
C ILE A 182 -12.44 -11.37 4.17
N VAL A 183 -12.21 -10.43 3.24
CA VAL A 183 -12.70 -10.49 1.87
C VAL A 183 -11.51 -10.40 0.94
N ALA A 184 -11.34 -11.37 0.05
CA ALA A 184 -10.24 -11.37 -0.90
C ALA A 184 -10.74 -11.39 -2.34
N TYR A 185 -10.17 -10.50 -3.14
CA TYR A 185 -10.38 -10.45 -4.58
C TYR A 185 -9.14 -10.97 -5.27
N SER A 186 -9.34 -11.77 -6.33
CA SER A 186 -8.28 -12.23 -7.22
C SER A 186 -8.64 -11.86 -8.64
N ASN A 187 -7.63 -11.48 -9.42
CA ASN A 187 -7.75 -11.23 -10.84
C ASN A 187 -6.53 -11.80 -11.57
N VAL A 188 -6.69 -12.19 -12.82
CA VAL A 188 -5.62 -12.78 -13.61
C VAL A 188 -5.70 -12.29 -15.06
N ASP A 189 -4.58 -11.82 -15.60
CA ASP A 189 -4.48 -11.47 -17.02
C ASP A 189 -4.00 -12.68 -17.83
N TRP A 190 -4.95 -13.53 -18.24
CA TRP A 190 -4.62 -14.65 -19.09
C TRP A 190 -4.03 -14.15 -20.42
N ALA A 191 -2.80 -14.59 -20.74
CA ALA A 191 -2.04 -14.22 -21.94
C ALA A 191 -1.77 -12.71 -22.13
N GLY A 192 -1.69 -11.92 -21.06
CA GLY A 192 -1.50 -10.45 -21.13
C GLY A 192 -0.18 -9.96 -21.77
N CYS A 193 0.80 -10.85 -21.96
CA CYS A 193 2.09 -10.51 -22.59
C CYS A 193 2.45 -11.53 -23.67
N LEU A 194 2.32 -11.13 -24.94
CA LEU A 194 2.63 -11.94 -26.13
C LEU A 194 4.06 -12.50 -26.14
N ASN A 195 5.00 -11.79 -25.49
CA ASN A 195 6.43 -12.11 -25.54
C ASN A 195 6.88 -13.05 -24.41
N THR A 196 6.16 -13.12 -23.29
CA THR A 196 6.59 -13.94 -22.15
C THR A 196 5.76 -15.21 -21.96
N HIS A 197 4.47 -15.22 -22.33
CA HIS A 197 3.45 -16.28 -22.13
C HIS A 197 2.84 -16.51 -20.72
N PRO A 198 3.48 -16.38 -19.52
CA PRO A 198 2.78 -16.64 -18.27
C PRO A 198 1.83 -15.51 -17.93
N SER A 199 0.70 -15.89 -17.32
CA SER A 199 -0.30 -14.96 -16.80
C SER A 199 0.22 -14.24 -15.55
N THR A 200 -0.22 -13.02 -15.33
CA THR A 200 0.00 -12.22 -14.12
C THR A 200 -1.23 -12.35 -13.23
N SER A 201 -1.06 -12.94 -12.06
CA SER A 201 -2.08 -12.97 -11.02
C SER A 201 -1.93 -11.75 -10.12
N CYS A 202 -3.02 -11.06 -9.86
CA CYS A 202 -3.09 -10.05 -8.82
C CYS A 202 -4.19 -10.37 -7.81
N TYR A 203 -4.01 -9.87 -6.59
CA TYR A 203 -4.99 -10.00 -5.53
C TYR A 203 -4.98 -8.80 -4.60
N SER A 204 -6.10 -8.63 -3.90
CA SER A 204 -6.30 -7.62 -2.87
C SER A 204 -7.15 -8.22 -1.76
N ILE A 205 -6.63 -8.23 -0.55
CA ILE A 205 -7.23 -8.79 0.66
C ILE A 205 -7.62 -7.65 1.58
N TYR A 206 -8.90 -7.62 1.90
CA TYR A 206 -9.53 -6.67 2.79
C TYR A 206 -9.87 -7.33 4.12
N LEU A 207 -9.66 -6.60 5.21
CA LEU A 207 -10.16 -6.93 6.54
C LEU A 207 -11.18 -5.85 6.92
N GLY A 208 -12.46 -6.22 6.90
CA GLY A 208 -13.52 -5.23 6.92
C GLY A 208 -13.51 -4.38 5.65
N GLU A 209 -13.44 -3.07 5.83
CA GLU A 209 -13.30 -2.09 4.75
C GLU A 209 -11.84 -1.75 4.41
N ASN A 210 -10.88 -2.31 5.16
CA ASN A 210 -9.48 -1.94 5.08
C ASN A 210 -8.71 -2.87 4.16
N LEU A 211 -8.00 -2.32 3.18
CA LEU A 211 -7.04 -3.09 2.40
C LEU A 211 -5.79 -3.39 3.24
N VAL A 212 -5.49 -4.67 3.47
CA VAL A 212 -4.36 -5.07 4.34
C VAL A 212 -3.24 -5.76 3.55
N SER A 213 -3.55 -6.43 2.44
CA SER A 213 -2.54 -7.09 1.61
C SER A 213 -2.92 -7.07 0.14
N TRP A 214 -1.95 -6.88 -0.74
CA TRP A 214 -2.14 -6.97 -2.17
C TRP A 214 -0.85 -7.40 -2.86
N SER A 215 -0.98 -7.96 -4.05
CA SER A 215 0.16 -8.25 -4.90
C SER A 215 -0.26 -8.33 -6.36
N ALA A 216 0.69 -8.10 -7.27
CA ALA A 216 0.56 -8.42 -8.67
C ALA A 216 1.85 -9.11 -9.11
N LYS A 217 1.79 -10.40 -9.46
CA LYS A 217 2.97 -11.21 -9.77
C LYS A 217 2.72 -12.09 -10.98
N LYS A 218 3.75 -12.25 -11.81
CA LYS A 218 3.73 -13.26 -12.88
C LYS A 218 3.71 -14.66 -12.26
N GLN A 219 2.87 -15.52 -12.82
CA GLN A 219 2.84 -16.93 -12.44
C GLN A 219 4.13 -17.62 -12.92
N PRO A 220 4.74 -18.49 -12.10
CA PRO A 220 5.98 -19.17 -12.46
C PRO A 220 5.79 -20.17 -13.61
N THR A 221 4.56 -20.62 -13.83
CA THR A 221 4.22 -21.63 -14.83
C THR A 221 3.18 -21.05 -15.77
N VAL A 222 3.36 -21.29 -17.07
CA VAL A 222 2.37 -20.91 -18.10
C VAL A 222 1.11 -21.74 -17.91
N SER A 223 -0.05 -21.09 -17.87
CA SER A 223 -1.36 -21.76 -17.85
C SER A 223 -1.82 -22.01 -19.28
N ARG A 224 -2.35 -23.21 -19.53
CA ARG A 224 -2.86 -23.60 -20.85
C ARG A 224 -4.28 -23.09 -21.09
N PHE A 225 -5.03 -22.84 -20.01
CA PHE A 225 -6.40 -22.35 -20.06
C PHE A 225 -6.64 -21.23 -19.05
N ASN A 226 -7.62 -20.35 -19.35
CA ASN A 226 -8.01 -19.26 -18.47
C ASN A 226 -8.50 -19.77 -17.09
N CYS A 227 -9.25 -20.89 -17.07
CA CYS A 227 -9.69 -21.49 -15.80
C CYS A 227 -8.50 -21.90 -14.93
N GLU A 228 -7.48 -22.53 -15.51
CA GLU A 228 -6.28 -22.93 -14.78
C GLU A 228 -5.55 -21.73 -14.17
N SER A 229 -5.38 -20.65 -14.93
CA SER A 229 -4.75 -19.42 -14.40
C SER A 229 -5.56 -18.81 -13.26
N LYS A 230 -6.89 -18.87 -13.32
CA LYS A 230 -7.79 -18.40 -12.24
C LYS A 230 -7.67 -19.27 -10.99
N TYR A 231 -7.68 -20.60 -11.12
CA TYR A 231 -7.50 -21.50 -9.98
C TYR A 231 -6.14 -21.31 -9.30
N ARG A 232 -5.07 -21.09 -10.07
CA ARG A 232 -3.75 -20.77 -9.51
C ARG A 232 -3.75 -19.42 -8.76
N ALA A 233 -4.41 -18.40 -9.31
CA ALA A 233 -4.54 -17.11 -8.64
C ALA A 233 -5.31 -17.25 -7.32
N LEU A 234 -6.40 -18.03 -7.29
CA LEU A 234 -7.14 -18.35 -6.07
C LEU A 234 -6.29 -19.11 -5.05
N GLY A 235 -5.48 -20.07 -5.50
CA GLY A 235 -4.56 -20.79 -4.62
C GLY A 235 -3.52 -19.89 -3.95
N LEU A 236 -2.98 -18.91 -4.69
CA LEU A 236 -2.08 -17.90 -4.12
C LEU A 236 -2.77 -17.04 -3.06
N VAL A 237 -4.02 -16.65 -3.31
CA VAL A 237 -4.81 -15.88 -2.34
C VAL A 237 -5.11 -16.70 -1.09
N ALA A 238 -5.51 -17.96 -1.25
CA ALA A 238 -5.76 -18.85 -0.12
C ALA A 238 -4.50 -19.04 0.74
N ALA A 239 -3.33 -19.21 0.11
CA ALA A 239 -2.05 -19.35 0.81
C ALA A 239 -1.59 -18.08 1.56
N GLU A 240 -2.11 -16.91 1.19
CA GLU A 240 -1.81 -15.64 1.88
C GLU A 240 -2.79 -15.39 3.06
N ILE A 241 -3.97 -16.01 3.03
CA ILE A 241 -5.00 -15.90 4.07
C ILE A 241 -4.80 -16.93 5.18
N LEU A 242 -4.40 -18.16 4.82
CA LEU A 242 -4.15 -19.29 5.72
C LEU A 242 -2.79 -19.18 6.41
#